data_AF-A0A9N9V1E2-F1
#
_entry.id   AF-A0A9N9V1E2-F1
#
_cell.length_a   1.000
_cell.length_b   1.000
_cell.length_c   1.000
_cell.angle_alpha   90.00
_cell.angle_beta   90.00
_cell.angle_gamma   90.00
#
_symmetry.space_group_name_H-M   'P 1'
#
loop_
_entity.id
_entity.type
_entity.pdbx_description
1 polymer ?
#
loop_
_entity_poly.entity_id
_entity_poly.type
_entity_poly.pdbx_seq_one_letter_code
_entity_poly.pdbx_strand_id
1 'polypeptide(L)'
;METVEQRYISNNMRVQFLASSPLENMKASLEQVLKTTPPKKSYSNRELGGLFSGYTGLAYLFLRLSAGHPDLTVMGHNLRFWAERYLDGDRGSLVLESGNCGLASEKLSFLAVLCCLTKDLGHLKRFLGDVPLLLGPYPPSRGDPFPSEMIYGRAGTLYLIRMIKQWVPEFAPCLESPTLRIAEVIMRTDDDGQGNWEWHGKRYYGAAHGEIGIITQLVLSVPSLAVELAPRLEDLLRLQLQDGNWPSSEKKRREGKPAKLLQWCHGAPGFIYSLEALRPYFPRHQDDIDFAIEKARELIWRHGILVKEPSLCHGLFGNALRGLQTRGYGICEANHGMWGSLICRALPCDARREHFLALASTDSVEKVRGHDPELFAPASYGKGWAVLLTYHASAAWAWAVCGYNTPPFLLYTDV
;
A
#
# COMPACT_ATOMS: atom_id res chain seq x y z
N MET A 1 2.87 36.07 -2.53
CA MET A 1 1.93 35.03 -2.07
C MET A 1 2.11 33.85 -3.00
N GLU A 2 2.86 32.82 -2.62
CA GLU A 2 2.86 31.56 -3.36
C GLU A 2 1.43 31.02 -3.31
N THR A 3 0.75 30.98 -4.45
CA THR A 3 -0.52 30.28 -4.60
C THR A 3 -0.30 28.85 -4.13
N VAL A 4 -0.93 28.47 -3.01
CA VAL A 4 -0.89 27.09 -2.53
C VAL A 4 -1.57 26.24 -3.60
N GLU A 5 -0.77 25.60 -4.45
CA GLU A 5 -1.26 24.70 -5.49
C GLU A 5 -2.15 23.65 -4.84
N GLN A 6 -3.43 23.71 -5.17
CA GLN A 6 -4.46 22.88 -4.56
C GLN A 6 -4.28 21.44 -5.05
N ARG A 7 -4.01 20.51 -4.14
CA ARG A 7 -3.67 19.11 -4.46
C ARG A 7 -4.87 18.16 -4.50
N TYR A 8 -6.06 18.69 -4.25
CA TYR A 8 -7.31 17.95 -4.18
C TYR A 8 -8.48 18.77 -4.72
N ILE A 9 -9.49 18.09 -5.22
CA ILE A 9 -10.80 18.64 -5.55
C ILE A 9 -11.63 18.58 -4.27
N SER A 10 -12.17 19.72 -3.83
CA SER A 10 -13.05 19.75 -2.65
C SER A 10 -14.28 18.90 -2.90
N ASN A 11 -14.60 17.98 -1.98
CA ASN A 11 -15.77 17.14 -2.12
C ASN A 11 -17.05 17.89 -1.73
N ASN A 12 -17.56 18.71 -2.64
CA ASN A 12 -18.83 19.43 -2.54
C ASN A 12 -19.90 18.90 -3.52
N MET A 13 -19.61 17.77 -4.17
CA MET A 13 -20.47 17.16 -5.18
C MET A 13 -21.57 16.32 -4.52
N ARG A 14 -22.66 16.09 -5.27
CA ARG A 14 -23.63 15.06 -4.88
C ARG A 14 -22.96 13.69 -4.91
N VAL A 15 -23.32 12.83 -3.95
CA VAL A 15 -22.90 11.42 -3.92
C VAL A 15 -23.17 10.79 -5.29
N GLN A 16 -22.17 10.07 -5.79
CA GLN A 16 -22.18 9.39 -7.08
C GLN A 16 -22.21 7.89 -6.83
N PHE A 17 -22.75 7.14 -7.79
CA PHE A 17 -22.86 5.68 -7.72
C PHE A 17 -22.18 5.06 -8.94
N LEU A 18 -21.76 3.81 -8.82
CA LEU A 18 -21.10 3.12 -9.93
C LEU A 18 -22.09 2.84 -11.06
N ALA A 19 -21.72 3.19 -12.29
CA ALA A 19 -22.52 2.91 -13.48
C ALA A 19 -22.43 1.43 -13.92
N SER A 20 -21.27 0.81 -13.68
CA SER A 20 -20.95 -0.57 -14.07
C SER A 20 -20.56 -1.38 -12.84
N SER A 21 -20.75 -2.70 -12.90
CA SER A 21 -20.38 -3.56 -11.78
C SER A 21 -18.86 -3.54 -11.53
N PRO A 22 -18.40 -3.71 -10.27
CA PRO A 22 -16.97 -3.83 -9.98
C PRO A 22 -16.28 -4.93 -10.80
N LEU A 23 -16.95 -6.06 -11.07
CA LEU A 23 -16.37 -7.15 -11.85
C LEU A 23 -16.10 -6.74 -13.32
N GLU A 24 -17.03 -6.02 -13.95
CA GLU A 24 -16.85 -5.50 -15.31
C GLU A 24 -15.71 -4.48 -15.36
N ASN A 25 -15.67 -3.55 -14.40
CA ASN A 25 -14.60 -2.55 -14.29
C ASN A 25 -13.23 -3.21 -14.06
N MET A 26 -13.18 -4.25 -13.23
CA MET A 26 -11.97 -5.04 -13.00
C MET A 26 -11.48 -5.70 -14.29
N LYS A 27 -12.38 -6.39 -15.01
CA LYS A 27 -12.05 -7.05 -16.29
C LYS A 27 -11.53 -6.05 -17.31
N ALA A 28 -12.23 -4.93 -17.52
CA ALA A 28 -11.81 -3.87 -18.45
C ALA A 28 -10.44 -3.30 -18.06
N SER A 29 -10.19 -3.09 -16.77
CA SER A 29 -8.90 -2.60 -16.28
C SER A 29 -7.76 -3.60 -16.58
N LEU A 30 -7.98 -4.90 -16.37
CA LEU A 30 -7.00 -5.94 -16.70
C LEU A 30 -6.73 -6.04 -18.21
N GLU A 31 -7.75 -5.88 -19.05
CA GLU A 31 -7.56 -5.79 -20.51
C GLU A 31 -6.68 -4.62 -20.90
N GLN A 32 -6.84 -3.45 -20.26
CA GLN A 32 -5.98 -2.29 -20.51
C GLN A 32 -4.55 -2.50 -20.00
N VAL A 33 -4.35 -3.17 -18.86
CA VAL A 33 -3.00 -3.56 -18.38
C VAL A 33 -2.30 -4.42 -19.42
N LEU A 34 -2.99 -5.43 -19.98
CA LEU A 34 -2.41 -6.31 -21.00
C LEU A 34 -2.12 -5.60 -22.33
N LYS A 35 -2.97 -4.64 -22.74
CA LYS A 35 -2.75 -3.84 -23.96
C LYS A 35 -1.56 -2.89 -23.83
N THR A 36 -1.40 -2.25 -22.68
CA THR A 36 -0.41 -1.19 -22.47
C THR A 36 0.93 -1.70 -21.94
N THR A 37 0.90 -2.78 -21.16
CA THR A 37 2.08 -3.38 -20.52
C THR A 37 2.09 -4.91 -20.69
N PRO A 38 2.05 -5.44 -21.93
CA PRO A 38 1.96 -6.88 -22.16
C PRO A 38 3.18 -7.64 -21.60
N PRO A 39 3.04 -8.92 -21.24
CA PRO A 39 4.18 -9.78 -20.96
C PRO A 39 5.20 -9.77 -22.10
N LYS A 40 6.49 -9.79 -21.77
CA LYS A 40 7.59 -9.70 -22.73
C LYS A 40 8.48 -10.93 -22.68
N LYS A 41 9.17 -11.22 -23.78
CA LYS A 41 10.19 -12.28 -23.85
C LYS A 41 11.43 -11.95 -23.01
N SER A 42 11.74 -10.67 -22.83
CA SER A 42 12.81 -10.19 -21.98
C SER A 42 12.45 -8.82 -21.40
N TYR A 43 13.02 -8.52 -20.23
CA TYR A 43 12.82 -7.27 -19.51
C TYR A 43 14.14 -6.53 -19.34
N SER A 44 14.14 -5.24 -19.62
CA SER A 44 15.29 -4.36 -19.41
C SER A 44 15.45 -3.99 -17.94
N ASN A 45 16.63 -3.54 -17.51
CA ASN A 45 16.88 -3.10 -16.13
C ASN A 45 15.89 -2.04 -15.62
N ARG A 46 15.28 -1.24 -16.50
CA ARG A 46 14.28 -0.23 -16.11
C ARG A 46 12.93 -0.84 -15.73
N GLU A 47 12.68 -2.07 -16.14
CA GLU A 47 11.46 -2.84 -15.93
C GLU A 47 11.61 -3.88 -14.80
N LEU A 48 12.85 -4.05 -14.31
CA LEU A 48 13.24 -4.87 -13.16
C LEU A 48 13.15 -4.04 -11.87
N GLY A 49 11.92 -3.80 -11.41
CA GLY A 49 11.62 -2.99 -10.23
C GLY A 49 10.87 -3.74 -9.14
N GLY A 50 10.97 -5.08 -9.11
CA GLY A 50 10.30 -5.94 -8.16
C GLY A 50 8.78 -5.85 -8.22
N LEU A 51 8.13 -6.04 -7.07
CA LEU A 51 6.69 -5.86 -6.91
C LEU A 51 6.27 -4.39 -7.05
N PHE A 52 7.11 -3.46 -6.59
CA PHE A 52 6.71 -2.05 -6.49
C PHE A 52 6.66 -1.33 -7.84
N SER A 53 7.69 -1.50 -8.67
CA SER A 53 7.80 -0.78 -9.94
C SER A 53 8.28 -1.62 -11.11
N GLY A 54 8.13 -2.94 -11.03
CA GLY A 54 8.54 -3.87 -12.09
C GLY A 54 7.38 -4.70 -12.63
N TYR A 55 7.65 -5.43 -13.70
CA TYR A 55 6.67 -6.37 -14.30
C TYR A 55 6.37 -7.57 -13.39
N THR A 56 7.25 -7.85 -12.43
CA THR A 56 7.01 -8.82 -11.36
C THR A 56 5.83 -8.40 -10.46
N GLY A 57 5.59 -7.09 -10.29
CA GLY A 57 4.38 -6.58 -9.66
C GLY A 57 3.10 -6.93 -10.41
N LEU A 58 3.11 -6.85 -11.75
CA LEU A 58 1.97 -7.27 -12.58
C LEU A 58 1.74 -8.78 -12.49
N ALA A 59 2.81 -9.59 -12.52
CA ALA A 59 2.70 -11.03 -12.29
C ALA A 59 1.99 -11.33 -10.97
N TYR A 60 2.38 -10.64 -9.90
CA TYR A 60 1.75 -10.81 -8.58
C TYR A 60 0.30 -10.33 -8.55
N LEU A 61 -0.05 -9.22 -9.20
CA LEU A 61 -1.44 -8.78 -9.34
C LEU A 61 -2.31 -9.88 -9.96
N PHE A 62 -1.90 -10.40 -11.12
CA PHE A 62 -2.64 -11.48 -11.79
C PHE A 62 -2.73 -12.74 -10.94
N LEU A 63 -1.63 -13.13 -10.26
CA LEU A 63 -1.63 -14.26 -9.36
C LEU A 63 -2.62 -14.06 -8.19
N ARG A 64 -2.57 -12.89 -7.53
CA ARG A 64 -3.42 -12.55 -6.39
C ARG A 64 -4.89 -12.53 -6.75
N LEU A 65 -5.23 -11.97 -7.91
CA LEU A 65 -6.60 -11.95 -8.42
C LEU A 65 -7.06 -13.35 -8.87
N SER A 66 -6.16 -14.18 -9.41
CA SER A 66 -6.52 -15.55 -9.82
C SER A 66 -7.04 -16.41 -8.65
N ALA A 67 -6.54 -16.19 -7.43
CA ALA A 67 -7.01 -16.89 -6.24
C ALA A 67 -8.43 -16.46 -5.80
N GLY A 68 -8.80 -15.18 -6.00
CA GLY A 68 -10.14 -14.68 -5.66
C GLY A 68 -11.17 -14.86 -6.78
N HIS A 69 -10.72 -15.03 -8.01
CA HIS A 69 -11.54 -15.10 -9.21
C HIS A 69 -11.05 -16.21 -10.17
N PRO A 70 -11.13 -17.50 -9.78
CA PRO A 70 -10.56 -18.61 -10.53
C PRO A 70 -11.16 -18.77 -11.93
N ASP A 71 -12.45 -18.43 -12.09
CA ASP A 71 -13.19 -18.56 -13.35
C ASP A 71 -13.09 -17.31 -14.25
N LEU A 72 -12.48 -16.22 -13.78
CA LEU A 72 -12.39 -15.00 -14.57
C LEU A 72 -11.40 -15.17 -15.72
N THR A 73 -11.89 -14.98 -16.93
CA THR A 73 -11.09 -14.92 -18.14
C THR A 73 -10.94 -13.50 -18.67
N VAL A 74 -9.72 -13.15 -19.07
CA VAL A 74 -9.36 -11.88 -19.71
C VAL A 74 -8.61 -12.21 -20.99
N MET A 75 -9.04 -11.63 -22.12
CA MET A 75 -8.45 -11.90 -23.44
C MET A 75 -8.30 -13.40 -23.75
N GLY A 76 -9.30 -14.20 -23.39
CA GLY A 76 -9.37 -15.64 -23.68
C GLY A 76 -8.61 -16.56 -22.71
N HIS A 77 -7.95 -16.03 -21.67
CA HIS A 77 -7.18 -16.82 -20.71
C HIS A 77 -7.55 -16.49 -19.26
N ASN A 78 -7.38 -17.46 -18.35
CA ASN A 78 -7.53 -17.21 -16.92
C ASN A 78 -6.39 -16.32 -16.37
N LEU A 79 -6.58 -15.76 -15.18
CA LEU A 79 -5.59 -14.82 -14.62
C LEU A 79 -4.26 -15.47 -14.26
N ARG A 80 -4.27 -16.75 -13.84
CA ARG A 80 -3.04 -17.48 -13.52
C ARG A 80 -2.14 -17.63 -14.75
N PHE A 81 -2.72 -17.88 -15.93
CA PHE A 81 -1.99 -17.92 -17.19
C PHE A 81 -1.23 -16.61 -17.44
N TRP A 82 -1.86 -15.46 -17.20
CA TRP A 82 -1.20 -14.17 -17.38
C TRP A 82 -0.06 -13.96 -16.36
N ALA A 83 -0.25 -14.36 -15.11
CA ALA A 83 0.81 -14.35 -14.10
C ALA A 83 2.04 -15.16 -14.56
N GLU A 84 1.82 -16.37 -15.09
CA GLU A 84 2.88 -17.21 -15.67
C GLU A 84 3.60 -16.50 -16.83
N ARG A 85 2.84 -15.92 -17.80
CA ARG A 85 3.44 -15.21 -18.93
C ARG A 85 4.30 -14.03 -18.52
N TYR A 86 3.90 -13.27 -17.48
CA TYR A 86 4.75 -12.19 -16.96
C TYR A 86 6.05 -12.71 -16.34
N LEU A 87 6.04 -13.88 -15.70
CA LEU A 87 7.24 -14.48 -15.10
C LEU A 87 8.16 -15.16 -16.12
N ASP A 88 7.66 -15.64 -17.25
CA ASP A 88 8.44 -16.33 -18.29
C ASP A 88 9.53 -15.47 -18.96
N GLY A 89 9.37 -14.14 -18.95
CA GLY A 89 10.34 -13.25 -19.61
C GLY A 89 11.74 -13.32 -19.00
N ASP A 90 12.77 -13.28 -19.84
CA ASP A 90 14.15 -13.24 -19.41
C ASP A 90 14.46 -11.97 -18.60
N ARG A 91 15.16 -12.13 -17.49
CA ARG A 91 15.58 -11.07 -16.55
C ARG A 91 17.10 -11.04 -16.36
N GLY A 92 17.84 -11.83 -17.14
CA GLY A 92 19.26 -12.03 -16.98
C GLY A 92 19.63 -12.65 -15.62
N SER A 93 20.87 -12.42 -15.20
CA SER A 93 21.35 -12.89 -13.89
C SER A 93 21.01 -11.88 -12.80
N LEU A 94 19.98 -12.18 -12.01
CA LEU A 94 19.54 -11.32 -10.92
C LEU A 94 20.49 -11.40 -9.71
N VAL A 95 20.97 -10.25 -9.27
CA VAL A 95 21.77 -10.09 -8.04
C VAL A 95 21.03 -9.22 -7.04
N LEU A 96 21.35 -9.39 -5.75
CA LEU A 96 20.79 -8.53 -4.71
C LEU A 96 21.51 -7.19 -4.78
N GLU A 97 20.77 -6.13 -5.10
CA GLU A 97 21.31 -4.78 -5.23
C GLU A 97 21.60 -4.16 -3.86
N SER A 98 22.72 -3.45 -3.74
CA SER A 98 23.06 -2.70 -2.53
C SER A 98 21.98 -1.65 -2.23
N GLY A 99 21.41 -1.71 -1.02
CA GLY A 99 20.34 -0.81 -0.60
C GLY A 99 18.96 -1.10 -1.14
N ASN A 100 18.75 -2.28 -1.74
CA ASN A 100 17.45 -2.70 -2.25
C ASN A 100 17.15 -4.18 -1.94
N CYS A 101 16.55 -4.42 -0.78
CA CYS A 101 16.05 -5.72 -0.32
C CYS A 101 14.53 -5.74 -0.05
N GLY A 102 13.84 -4.64 -0.32
CA GLY A 102 12.39 -4.51 -0.14
C GLY A 102 11.57 -4.94 -1.35
N LEU A 103 10.35 -4.42 -1.45
CA LEU A 103 9.42 -4.69 -2.56
C LEU A 103 9.96 -4.28 -3.94
N ALA A 104 10.89 -3.34 -4.02
CA ALA A 104 11.52 -2.89 -5.25
C ALA A 104 12.69 -3.79 -5.69
N SER A 105 13.08 -4.77 -4.86
CA SER A 105 14.15 -5.71 -5.18
C SER A 105 13.63 -6.74 -6.18
N GLU A 106 14.09 -6.67 -7.43
CA GLU A 106 13.67 -7.62 -8.47
C GLU A 106 14.01 -9.05 -8.06
N LYS A 107 15.23 -9.30 -7.56
CA LYS A 107 15.68 -10.64 -7.17
C LYS A 107 14.76 -11.27 -6.13
N LEU A 108 14.53 -10.58 -5.01
CA LEU A 108 13.73 -11.11 -3.91
C LEU A 108 12.25 -11.21 -4.28
N SER A 109 11.71 -10.18 -4.93
CA SER A 109 10.32 -10.16 -5.39
C SER A 109 10.04 -11.27 -6.38
N PHE A 110 10.89 -11.44 -7.40
CA PHE A 110 10.70 -12.44 -8.45
C PHE A 110 10.75 -13.86 -7.88
N LEU A 111 11.73 -14.14 -7.01
CA LEU A 111 11.81 -15.44 -6.33
C LEU A 111 10.61 -15.69 -5.42
N ALA A 112 10.13 -14.67 -4.70
CA ALA A 112 8.97 -14.81 -3.82
C ALA A 112 7.68 -15.09 -4.61
N VAL A 113 7.45 -14.41 -5.74
CA VAL A 113 6.30 -14.67 -6.61
C VAL A 113 6.40 -16.05 -7.26
N LEU A 114 7.60 -16.47 -7.70
CA LEU A 114 7.83 -17.83 -8.19
C LEU A 114 7.50 -18.88 -7.12
N CYS A 115 7.93 -18.68 -5.87
CA CYS A 115 7.55 -19.57 -4.76
C CYS A 115 6.02 -19.68 -4.63
N CYS A 116 5.31 -18.55 -4.65
CA CYS A 116 3.85 -18.53 -4.51
C CYS A 116 3.15 -19.23 -5.69
N LEU A 117 3.68 -19.04 -6.91
CA LEU A 117 3.09 -19.59 -8.12
C LEU A 117 3.35 -21.09 -8.26
N THR A 118 4.61 -21.53 -8.11
CA THR A 118 5.05 -22.90 -8.44
C THR A 118 5.10 -23.81 -7.23
N LYS A 119 5.14 -23.24 -6.02
CA LYS A 119 5.33 -23.97 -4.75
C LYS A 119 6.63 -24.78 -4.70
N ASP A 120 7.61 -24.43 -5.52
CA ASP A 120 8.88 -25.14 -5.61
C ASP A 120 9.89 -24.70 -4.52
N LEU A 121 10.42 -25.68 -3.81
CA LEU A 121 11.38 -25.48 -2.71
C LEU A 121 12.72 -24.91 -3.20
N GLY A 122 13.10 -25.11 -4.46
CA GLY A 122 14.30 -24.55 -5.05
C GLY A 122 14.25 -23.04 -5.22
N HIS A 123 13.08 -22.45 -5.49
CA HIS A 123 12.91 -20.99 -5.42
C HIS A 123 13.05 -20.48 -3.98
N LEU A 124 12.47 -21.18 -3.01
CA LEU A 124 12.57 -20.80 -1.60
C LEU A 124 14.02 -20.82 -1.12
N LYS A 125 14.77 -21.89 -1.45
CA LYS A 125 16.20 -22.00 -1.10
C LYS A 125 17.02 -20.85 -1.67
N ARG A 126 16.74 -20.42 -2.91
CA ARG A 126 17.40 -19.26 -3.52
C ARG A 126 17.04 -17.96 -2.82
N PHE A 127 15.76 -17.75 -2.49
CA PHE A 127 15.30 -16.58 -1.74
C PHE A 127 15.97 -16.51 -0.35
N LEU A 128 15.96 -17.62 0.39
CA LEU A 128 16.57 -17.71 1.71
C LEU A 128 18.10 -17.64 1.68
N GLY A 129 18.72 -18.04 0.56
CA GLY A 129 20.17 -17.91 0.34
C GLY A 129 20.66 -16.47 0.37
N ASP A 130 19.81 -15.48 0.09
CA ASP A 130 20.14 -14.07 0.19
C ASP A 130 19.90 -13.48 1.59
N VAL A 131 19.08 -14.11 2.44
CA VAL A 131 18.75 -13.59 3.79
C VAL A 131 20.00 -13.26 4.62
N PRO A 132 21.07 -14.07 4.66
CA PRO A 132 22.29 -13.71 5.38
C PRO A 132 22.89 -12.36 4.96
N LEU A 133 22.78 -11.99 3.68
CA LEU A 133 23.25 -10.70 3.17
C LEU A 133 22.44 -9.53 3.69
N LEU A 134 21.23 -9.74 4.22
CA LEU A 134 20.40 -8.71 4.83
C LEU A 134 20.68 -8.59 6.34
N LEU A 135 21.38 -9.54 6.96
CA LEU A 135 21.58 -9.54 8.41
C LEU A 135 22.89 -8.89 8.84
N GLY A 136 23.86 -8.77 7.93
CA GLY A 136 25.22 -8.36 8.25
C GLY A 136 25.99 -9.43 9.05
N PRO A 137 27.01 -9.04 9.84
CA PRO A 137 27.47 -7.67 10.07
C PRO A 137 28.11 -7.05 8.84
N TYR A 138 28.11 -5.71 8.76
CA TYR A 138 28.81 -4.96 7.70
C TYR A 138 30.01 -4.21 8.28
N PRO A 139 31.09 -4.02 7.49
CA PRO A 139 32.23 -3.23 7.93
C PRO A 139 31.82 -1.78 8.26
N PRO A 140 32.32 -1.18 9.37
CA PRO A 140 32.01 0.20 9.73
C PRO A 140 32.30 1.22 8.62
N SER A 141 33.32 0.94 7.78
CA SER A 141 33.71 1.81 6.67
C SER A 141 32.69 1.87 5.52
N ARG A 142 31.84 0.85 5.38
CA ARG A 142 30.79 0.80 4.35
C ARG A 142 29.40 1.07 4.93
N GLY A 143 29.19 0.81 6.22
CA GLY A 143 27.89 0.89 6.86
C GLY A 143 26.95 -0.25 6.42
N ASP A 144 25.79 -0.31 7.04
CA ASP A 144 24.70 -1.17 6.58
C ASP A 144 24.11 -0.57 5.29
N PRO A 145 24.17 -1.27 4.14
CA PRO A 145 23.67 -0.70 2.91
C PRO A 145 22.14 -0.72 2.83
N PHE A 146 21.46 -1.57 3.60
CA PHE A 146 20.02 -1.79 3.47
C PHE A 146 19.23 -0.96 4.48
N PRO A 147 18.20 -0.21 4.03
CA PRO A 147 17.33 0.50 4.94
C PRO A 147 16.33 -0.45 5.62
N SER A 148 15.57 0.07 6.58
CA SER A 148 14.53 -0.69 7.27
C SER A 148 13.13 -0.57 6.63
N GLU A 149 12.90 0.42 5.77
CA GLU A 149 11.56 0.73 5.24
C GLU A 149 10.99 -0.29 4.23
N MET A 150 9.75 -0.08 3.78
CA MET A 150 8.97 -1.10 3.05
C MET A 150 9.44 -1.30 1.61
N ILE A 151 9.78 -0.23 0.90
CA ILE A 151 9.94 -0.30 -0.55
C ILE A 151 11.30 -0.86 -0.93
N TYR A 152 12.37 -0.42 -0.27
CA TYR A 152 13.75 -0.80 -0.56
C TYR A 152 14.40 -1.57 0.60
N GLY A 153 13.76 -1.62 1.77
CA GLY A 153 14.34 -2.15 2.99
C GLY A 153 13.75 -3.46 3.50
N ARG A 154 14.24 -3.83 4.68
CA ARG A 154 13.97 -5.12 5.35
C ARG A 154 12.50 -5.33 5.72
N ALA A 155 11.73 -4.28 5.99
CA ALA A 155 10.28 -4.41 6.21
C ALA A 155 9.56 -4.95 4.96
N GLY A 156 10.04 -4.60 3.76
CA GLY A 156 9.57 -5.19 2.52
C GLY A 156 9.90 -6.69 2.42
N THR A 157 11.08 -7.11 2.88
CA THR A 157 11.42 -8.53 2.95
C THR A 157 10.50 -9.30 3.90
N LEU A 158 10.13 -8.72 5.05
CA LEU A 158 9.16 -9.32 5.97
C LEU A 158 7.80 -9.52 5.27
N TYR A 159 7.33 -8.56 4.49
CA TYR A 159 6.14 -8.74 3.65
C TYR A 159 6.29 -9.91 2.68
N LEU A 160 7.42 -10.01 1.94
CA LEU A 160 7.67 -11.10 1.00
C LEU A 160 7.66 -12.47 1.70
N ILE A 161 8.22 -12.56 2.91
CA ILE A 161 8.19 -13.79 3.70
C ILE A 161 6.76 -14.16 4.12
N ARG A 162 5.96 -13.19 4.61
CA ARG A 162 4.54 -13.44 4.93
C ARG A 162 3.74 -13.88 3.71
N MET A 163 3.97 -13.24 2.56
CA MET A 163 3.36 -13.60 1.29
C MET A 163 3.66 -15.06 0.93
N ILE A 164 4.93 -15.48 0.96
CA ILE A 164 5.30 -16.89 0.70
C ILE A 164 4.62 -17.82 1.71
N LYS A 165 4.63 -17.48 3.00
CA LYS A 165 4.01 -18.28 4.08
C LYS A 165 2.51 -18.45 3.86
N GLN A 166 1.80 -17.42 3.40
CA GLN A 166 0.36 -17.48 3.16
C GLN A 166 0.01 -18.35 1.95
N TRP A 167 0.78 -18.22 0.85
CA TRP A 167 0.56 -18.98 -0.37
C TRP A 167 1.01 -20.45 -0.28
N VAL A 168 2.04 -20.71 0.53
CA VAL A 168 2.64 -22.04 0.73
C VAL A 168 2.88 -22.28 2.22
N PRO A 169 1.81 -22.58 3.00
CA PRO A 169 1.91 -22.79 4.46
C PRO A 169 2.93 -23.85 4.89
N GLU A 170 3.21 -24.82 4.02
CA GLU A 170 4.21 -25.88 4.22
C GLU A 170 5.63 -25.32 4.39
N PHE A 171 5.91 -24.12 3.89
CA PHE A 171 7.20 -23.46 4.04
C PHE A 171 7.36 -22.72 5.36
N ALA A 172 6.30 -22.59 6.18
CA ALA A 172 6.34 -21.84 7.44
C ALA A 172 7.53 -22.20 8.36
N PRO A 173 7.89 -23.49 8.57
CA PRO A 173 9.02 -23.84 9.43
C PRO A 173 10.37 -23.29 8.93
N CYS A 174 10.54 -23.18 7.61
CA CYS A 174 11.77 -22.63 7.01
C CYS A 174 11.83 -21.10 7.08
N LEU A 175 10.69 -20.44 7.28
CA LEU A 175 10.54 -18.98 7.24
C LEU A 175 10.61 -18.33 8.63
N GLU A 176 10.35 -19.08 9.70
CA GLU A 176 10.29 -18.55 11.07
C GLU A 176 11.62 -17.91 11.51
N SER A 177 12.73 -18.64 11.44
CA SER A 177 14.04 -18.10 11.83
C SER A 177 14.46 -16.89 10.99
N PRO A 178 14.38 -16.91 9.64
CA PRO A 178 14.58 -15.72 8.81
C PRO A 178 13.74 -14.51 9.24
N THR A 179 12.45 -14.72 9.53
CA THR A 179 11.53 -13.67 9.96
C THR A 179 12.02 -13.00 11.25
N LEU A 180 12.32 -13.81 12.27
CA LEU A 180 12.78 -13.31 13.57
C LEU A 180 14.11 -12.56 13.46
N ARG A 181 15.06 -13.07 12.70
CA ARG A 181 16.39 -12.44 12.54
C ARG A 181 16.31 -11.12 11.77
N ILE A 182 15.47 -11.03 10.73
CA ILE A 182 15.25 -9.78 10.01
C ILE A 182 14.57 -8.74 10.94
N ALA A 183 13.56 -9.16 11.69
CA ALA A 183 12.88 -8.29 12.65
C ALA A 183 13.84 -7.78 13.73
N GLU A 184 14.70 -8.63 14.28
CA GLU A 184 15.74 -8.28 15.25
C GLU A 184 16.72 -7.24 14.70
N VAL A 185 17.15 -7.37 13.45
CA VAL A 185 18.03 -6.38 12.80
C VAL A 185 17.33 -5.03 12.67
N ILE A 186 16.07 -5.01 12.23
CA ILE A 186 15.27 -3.77 12.14
C ILE A 186 15.13 -3.11 13.52
N MET A 187 14.80 -3.88 14.57
CA MET A 187 14.64 -3.36 15.93
C MET A 187 15.92 -2.78 16.52
N ARG A 188 17.09 -3.29 16.10
CA ARG A 188 18.41 -2.78 16.50
C ARG A 188 18.93 -1.64 15.64
N THR A 189 18.28 -1.33 14.51
CA THR A 189 18.71 -0.24 13.64
C THR A 189 18.63 1.09 14.37
N ASP A 190 19.71 1.85 14.30
CA ASP A 190 19.86 3.17 14.87
C ASP A 190 20.56 4.07 13.84
N ASP A 191 19.78 4.59 12.87
CA ASP A 191 20.33 5.30 11.71
C ASP A 191 20.84 6.71 12.07
N ASP A 192 20.35 7.29 13.17
CA ASP A 192 20.66 8.67 13.60
C ASP A 192 21.29 8.79 15.00
N GLY A 193 21.64 7.67 15.64
CA GLY A 193 22.19 7.62 16.99
C GLY A 193 21.16 7.84 18.11
N GLN A 194 19.86 7.90 17.77
CA GLN A 194 18.75 8.12 18.70
C GLN A 194 17.70 7.00 18.63
N GLY A 195 18.03 5.89 17.98
CA GLY A 195 17.18 4.75 17.71
C GLY A 195 16.13 5.01 16.63
N ASN A 196 16.29 5.98 15.73
CA ASN A 196 15.32 6.19 14.66
C ASN A 196 15.67 5.43 13.38
N TRP A 197 14.63 5.11 12.60
CA TRP A 197 14.78 4.61 11.24
C TRP A 197 14.77 5.77 10.25
N GLU A 198 15.78 5.81 9.39
CA GLU A 198 15.92 6.80 8.32
C GLU A 198 15.97 6.15 6.94
N TRP A 199 15.50 6.90 5.95
CA TRP A 199 15.70 6.59 4.55
C TRP A 199 16.17 7.84 3.82
N HIS A 200 17.30 7.75 3.11
CA HIS A 200 18.01 8.91 2.55
C HIS A 200 18.23 10.05 3.55
N GLY A 201 18.69 9.70 4.77
CA GLY A 201 19.02 10.66 5.83
C GLY A 201 17.81 11.43 6.37
N LYS A 202 16.63 10.82 6.34
CA LYS A 202 15.38 11.42 6.82
C LYS A 202 14.54 10.38 7.54
N ARG A 203 14.12 10.72 8.76
CA ARG A 203 13.01 10.06 9.45
C ARG A 203 11.66 10.37 8.79
N TYR A 204 11.12 9.40 8.05
CA TYR A 204 9.76 9.45 7.48
C TYR A 204 8.75 8.79 8.42
N TYR A 205 7.48 9.21 8.32
CA TYR A 205 6.40 8.64 9.14
C TYR A 205 5.41 7.77 8.39
N GLY A 206 5.29 7.93 7.06
CA GLY A 206 4.26 7.28 6.24
C GLY A 206 4.50 5.78 5.95
N ALA A 207 3.53 5.12 5.32
CA ALA A 207 3.52 3.66 5.16
C ALA A 207 4.58 3.11 4.20
N ALA A 208 5.00 3.89 3.19
CA ALA A 208 5.98 3.44 2.21
C ALA A 208 7.42 3.46 2.76
N HIS A 209 7.84 4.62 3.26
CA HIS A 209 9.25 4.85 3.62
C HIS A 209 9.48 5.09 5.11
N GLY A 210 8.44 5.01 5.94
CA GLY A 210 8.45 5.55 7.29
C GLY A 210 8.02 4.59 8.38
N GLU A 211 8.04 5.14 9.59
CA GLU A 211 7.92 4.40 10.85
C GLU A 211 6.62 3.59 10.96
N ILE A 212 5.46 4.13 10.54
CA ILE A 212 4.21 3.36 10.60
C ILE A 212 4.23 2.14 9.66
N GLY A 213 4.90 2.26 8.53
CA GLY A 213 5.12 1.16 7.57
C GLY A 213 5.93 0.04 8.19
N ILE A 214 7.05 0.40 8.83
CA ILE A 214 7.97 -0.52 9.50
C ILE A 214 7.26 -1.23 10.67
N ILE A 215 6.60 -0.48 11.55
CA ILE A 215 5.84 -1.05 12.69
C ILE A 215 4.80 -2.06 12.19
N THR A 216 4.07 -1.72 11.13
CA THR A 216 3.05 -2.61 10.56
C THR A 216 3.66 -3.94 10.13
N GLN A 217 4.76 -3.93 9.37
CA GLN A 217 5.35 -5.18 8.90
C GLN A 217 6.02 -5.97 10.03
N LEU A 218 6.59 -5.31 11.04
CA LEU A 218 7.12 -5.97 12.23
C LEU A 218 6.02 -6.70 13.00
N VAL A 219 4.93 -6.02 13.35
CA VAL A 219 3.85 -6.59 14.16
C VAL A 219 3.09 -7.69 13.40
N LEU A 220 2.82 -7.51 12.11
CA LEU A 220 2.16 -8.54 11.30
C LEU A 220 3.03 -9.80 11.12
N SER A 221 4.35 -9.67 11.21
CA SER A 221 5.28 -10.79 11.05
C SER A 221 5.67 -11.43 12.38
N VAL A 222 5.78 -10.63 13.44
CA VAL A 222 6.17 -11.01 14.80
C VAL A 222 5.27 -10.28 15.81
N PRO A 223 4.05 -10.80 16.06
CA PRO A 223 3.04 -10.13 16.90
C PRO A 223 3.51 -9.76 18.31
N SER A 224 4.45 -10.51 18.89
CA SER A 224 4.99 -10.25 20.23
C SER A 224 5.75 -8.91 20.32
N LEU A 225 6.24 -8.36 19.20
CA LEU A 225 6.90 -7.05 19.18
C LEU A 225 5.94 -5.88 19.43
N ALA A 226 4.62 -6.09 19.40
CA ALA A 226 3.66 -5.02 19.65
C ALA A 226 3.88 -4.36 21.03
N VAL A 227 4.26 -5.12 22.06
CA VAL A 227 4.52 -4.56 23.40
C VAL A 227 5.70 -3.59 23.39
N GLU A 228 6.78 -3.95 22.70
CA GLU A 228 7.98 -3.12 22.59
C GLU A 228 7.78 -1.91 21.66
N LEU A 229 6.93 -2.04 20.64
CA LEU A 229 6.62 -1.00 19.67
C LEU A 229 5.53 -0.02 20.14
N ALA A 230 4.84 -0.29 21.25
CA ALA A 230 3.75 0.56 21.75
C ALA A 230 4.16 2.03 21.96
N PRO A 231 5.33 2.37 22.55
CA PRO A 231 5.74 3.76 22.69
C PRO A 231 5.91 4.48 21.34
N ARG A 232 6.42 3.80 20.32
CA ARG A 232 6.56 4.37 18.97
C ARG A 232 5.20 4.62 18.33
N LEU A 233 4.25 3.70 18.51
CA LEU A 233 2.88 3.87 18.02
C LEU A 233 2.20 5.06 18.73
N GLU A 234 2.35 5.20 20.03
CA GLU A 234 1.83 6.34 20.79
C GLU A 234 2.38 7.67 20.28
N ASP A 235 3.69 7.76 20.04
CA ASP A 235 4.30 8.96 19.47
C ASP A 235 3.73 9.28 18.10
N LEU A 236 3.53 8.28 17.24
CA LEU A 236 2.88 8.45 15.94
C LEU A 236 1.42 8.92 16.06
N LEU A 237 0.65 8.44 17.04
CA LEU A 237 -0.71 8.92 17.31
C LEU A 237 -0.71 10.38 17.77
N ARG A 238 0.24 10.78 18.64
CA ARG A 238 0.41 12.18 19.09
C ARG A 238 0.82 13.14 17.96
N LEU A 239 1.41 12.62 16.88
CA LEU A 239 1.77 13.42 15.70
C LEU A 239 0.60 13.78 14.80
N GLN A 240 -0.59 13.21 15.02
CA GLN A 240 -1.76 13.53 14.22
C GLN A 240 -2.13 15.01 14.37
N LEU A 241 -2.22 15.71 13.25
CA LEU A 241 -2.55 17.12 13.20
C LEU A 241 -4.03 17.37 13.50
N GLN A 242 -4.37 18.63 13.79
CA GLN A 242 -5.75 19.03 14.08
C GLN A 242 -6.73 18.72 12.95
N ASP A 243 -6.27 18.76 11.69
CA ASP A 243 -7.09 18.43 10.52
C ASP A 243 -7.31 16.92 10.31
N GLY A 244 -6.57 16.07 11.03
CA GLY A 244 -6.61 14.61 10.92
C GLY A 244 -5.48 14.00 10.09
N ASN A 245 -4.58 14.82 9.52
CA ASN A 245 -3.45 14.31 8.73
C ASN A 245 -2.21 14.03 9.60
N TRP A 246 -1.18 13.47 8.97
CA TRP A 246 0.16 13.34 9.54
C TRP A 246 1.20 14.04 8.67
N PRO A 247 2.25 14.63 9.27
CA PRO A 247 3.41 15.10 8.52
C PRO A 247 4.07 13.94 7.76
N SER A 248 4.73 14.23 6.64
CA SER A 248 5.42 13.18 5.87
C SER A 248 6.73 12.72 6.54
N SER A 249 7.41 13.64 7.25
CA SER A 249 8.71 13.41 7.87
C SER A 249 9.00 14.40 8.99
N GLU A 250 9.95 14.06 9.86
CA GLU A 250 10.41 14.90 10.97
C GLU A 250 10.88 16.28 10.48
N LYS A 251 11.66 16.31 9.38
CA LYS A 251 12.13 17.57 8.79
C LYS A 251 10.97 18.51 8.44
N LYS A 252 9.92 18.00 7.77
CA LYS A 252 8.76 18.81 7.40
C LYS A 252 7.98 19.29 8.62
N ARG A 253 7.88 18.45 9.66
CA ARG A 253 7.27 18.81 10.95
C ARG A 253 8.03 19.96 11.62
N ARG A 254 9.36 19.85 11.77
CA ARG A 254 10.21 20.88 12.38
C ARG A 254 10.19 22.21 11.62
N GLU A 255 10.14 22.15 10.29
CA GLU A 255 10.02 23.34 9.43
C GLU A 255 8.62 23.99 9.47
N GLY A 256 7.67 23.45 10.25
CA GLY A 256 6.29 23.96 10.30
C GLY A 256 5.54 23.87 8.97
N LYS A 257 5.99 23.00 8.05
CA LYS A 257 5.37 22.89 6.72
C LYS A 257 4.03 22.15 6.84
N PRO A 258 2.98 22.66 6.18
CA PRO A 258 1.67 22.01 6.23
C PRO A 258 1.74 20.60 5.63
N ALA A 259 1.01 19.66 6.24
CA ALA A 259 0.87 18.30 5.74
C ALA A 259 -0.10 18.26 4.55
N LYS A 260 0.43 18.52 3.34
CA LYS A 260 -0.37 18.61 2.10
C LYS A 260 -0.61 17.25 1.41
N LEU A 261 -0.02 16.16 1.90
CA LEU A 261 -0.11 14.84 1.25
C LEU A 261 -1.20 14.00 1.91
N LEU A 262 -2.14 13.51 1.11
CA LEU A 262 -3.19 12.57 1.51
C LEU A 262 -3.08 11.34 0.62
N GLN A 263 -2.03 10.55 0.86
CA GLN A 263 -1.64 9.42 0.02
C GLN A 263 -1.32 8.22 0.92
N TRP A 264 -1.37 7.00 0.37
CA TRP A 264 -0.94 5.82 1.13
C TRP A 264 0.55 5.93 1.52
N CYS A 265 1.40 6.37 0.60
CA CYS A 265 2.83 6.53 0.88
C CYS A 265 3.12 7.60 1.95
N HIS A 266 2.33 8.68 1.98
CA HIS A 266 2.51 9.80 2.91
C HIS A 266 1.16 10.45 3.29
N GLY A 267 0.82 10.37 4.58
CA GLY A 267 -0.33 11.03 5.20
C GLY A 267 -1.41 10.04 5.67
N ALA A 268 -2.58 10.60 5.97
CA ALA A 268 -3.72 9.92 6.58
C ALA A 268 -4.09 8.56 5.97
N PRO A 269 -4.16 8.37 4.63
CA PRO A 269 -4.55 7.09 4.07
C PRO A 269 -3.64 5.95 4.50
N GLY A 270 -2.31 6.14 4.42
CA GLY A 270 -1.34 5.13 4.86
C GLY A 270 -1.48 4.75 6.32
N PHE A 271 -1.67 5.77 7.17
CA PHE A 271 -1.92 5.57 8.60
C PHE A 271 -3.19 4.78 8.87
N ILE A 272 -4.30 5.03 8.18
CA ILE A 272 -5.54 4.25 8.39
C ILE A 272 -5.29 2.77 8.09
N TYR A 273 -4.62 2.44 6.97
CA TYR A 273 -4.29 1.04 6.64
C TYR A 273 -3.47 0.37 7.74
N SER A 274 -2.44 1.06 8.24
CA SER A 274 -1.60 0.56 9.30
C SER A 274 -2.37 0.39 10.61
N LEU A 275 -3.03 1.45 11.07
CA LEU A 275 -3.71 1.50 12.36
C LEU A 275 -4.80 0.44 12.46
N GLU A 276 -5.57 0.18 11.39
CA GLU A 276 -6.55 -0.90 11.38
C GLU A 276 -5.92 -2.28 11.43
N ALA A 277 -4.80 -2.51 10.72
CA ALA A 277 -4.07 -3.77 10.77
C ALA A 277 -3.41 -4.00 12.13
N LEU A 278 -2.97 -2.92 12.78
CA LEU A 278 -2.29 -2.96 14.07
C LEU A 278 -3.26 -3.06 15.25
N ARG A 279 -4.47 -2.49 15.15
CA ARG A 279 -5.46 -2.41 16.24
C ARG A 279 -5.63 -3.69 17.07
N PRO A 280 -5.72 -4.90 16.49
CA PRO A 280 -5.88 -6.13 17.28
C PRO A 280 -4.71 -6.43 18.22
N TYR A 281 -3.50 -5.92 17.91
CA TYR A 281 -2.27 -6.17 18.64
C TYR A 281 -1.99 -5.13 19.74
N PHE A 282 -2.73 -4.03 19.76
CA PHE A 282 -2.61 -2.95 20.76
C PHE A 282 -3.91 -2.77 21.55
N PRO A 283 -4.29 -3.73 22.43
CA PRO A 283 -5.56 -3.70 23.14
C PRO A 283 -5.74 -2.48 24.05
N ARG A 284 -4.64 -1.88 24.54
CA ARG A 284 -4.67 -0.69 25.41
C ARG A 284 -4.81 0.63 24.64
N HIS A 285 -4.67 0.60 23.32
CA HIS A 285 -4.66 1.79 22.46
C HIS A 285 -5.81 1.78 21.45
N GLN A 286 -6.77 0.85 21.58
CA GLN A 286 -7.84 0.70 20.59
C GLN A 286 -8.67 1.97 20.42
N ASP A 287 -9.00 2.65 21.53
CA ASP A 287 -9.79 3.89 21.50
C ASP A 287 -9.02 5.03 20.82
N ASP A 288 -7.72 5.19 21.13
CA ASP A 288 -6.87 6.20 20.48
C ASP A 288 -6.69 5.93 18.99
N ILE A 289 -6.50 4.66 18.63
CA ILE A 289 -6.42 4.19 17.24
C ILE A 289 -7.72 4.51 16.50
N ASP A 290 -8.86 4.18 17.11
CA ASP A 290 -10.17 4.39 16.51
C ASP A 290 -10.48 5.88 16.32
N PHE A 291 -10.17 6.70 17.33
CA PHE A 291 -10.29 8.16 17.25
C PHE A 291 -9.42 8.73 16.12
N ALA A 292 -8.16 8.30 16.03
CA ALA A 292 -7.25 8.76 14.99
C ALA A 292 -7.73 8.37 13.58
N ILE A 293 -8.26 7.15 13.43
CA ILE A 293 -8.84 6.67 12.17
C ILE A 293 -10.05 7.52 11.76
N GLU A 294 -11.02 7.74 12.66
CA GLU A 294 -12.24 8.49 12.32
C GLU A 294 -11.92 9.94 11.92
N LYS A 295 -11.01 10.59 12.63
CA LYS A 295 -10.55 11.95 12.27
C LYS A 295 -9.90 11.98 10.88
N ALA A 296 -9.09 10.98 10.56
CA ALA A 296 -8.44 10.84 9.26
C ALA A 296 -9.45 10.55 8.13
N ARG A 297 -10.50 9.76 8.40
CA ARG A 297 -11.60 9.48 7.44
C ARG A 297 -12.37 10.74 7.08
N GLU A 298 -12.69 11.59 8.07
CA GLU A 298 -13.37 12.87 7.82
C GLU A 298 -12.51 13.85 7.00
N LEU A 299 -11.18 13.78 7.14
CA LEU A 299 -10.28 14.53 6.27
C LEU A 299 -10.28 13.98 4.83
N ILE A 300 -10.16 12.66 4.68
CA ILE A 300 -10.17 12.01 3.36
C ILE A 300 -11.50 12.23 2.66
N TRP A 301 -12.63 12.20 3.36
CA TRP A 301 -13.93 12.51 2.76
C TRP A 301 -13.96 13.90 2.12
N ARG A 302 -13.39 14.90 2.79
CA ARG A 302 -13.39 16.29 2.31
C ARG A 302 -12.33 16.56 1.24
N HIS A 303 -11.13 16.00 1.40
CA HIS A 303 -9.93 16.40 0.64
C HIS A 303 -9.19 15.23 -0.03
N GLY A 304 -9.75 14.02 0.01
CA GLY A 304 -9.13 12.81 -0.54
C GLY A 304 -9.30 12.63 -2.05
N ILE A 305 -10.08 13.48 -2.72
CA ILE A 305 -10.20 13.49 -4.18
C ILE A 305 -8.98 14.21 -4.76
N LEU A 306 -7.90 13.48 -4.99
CA LEU A 306 -6.64 14.09 -5.45
C LEU A 306 -6.73 14.53 -6.91
N VAL A 307 -6.03 15.62 -7.27
CA VAL A 307 -5.95 16.07 -8.68
C VAL A 307 -5.09 15.15 -9.55
N LYS A 308 -4.36 14.21 -8.95
CA LYS A 308 -3.51 13.24 -9.66
C LYS A 308 -4.34 12.09 -10.21
N GLU A 309 -3.86 11.50 -11.30
CA GLU A 309 -4.44 10.27 -11.84
C GLU A 309 -4.73 9.25 -10.72
N PRO A 310 -5.94 8.64 -10.71
CA PRO A 310 -6.26 7.64 -9.71
C PRO A 310 -5.23 6.51 -9.68
N SER A 311 -4.82 6.14 -8.48
CA SER A 311 -3.82 5.09 -8.23
C SER A 311 -3.92 4.62 -6.79
N LEU A 312 -3.34 3.47 -6.47
CA LEU A 312 -3.31 2.96 -5.09
C LEU A 312 -2.35 3.76 -4.21
N CYS A 313 -1.13 4.06 -4.67
CA CYS A 313 -0.09 4.64 -3.82
C CYS A 313 -0.38 6.10 -3.43
N HIS A 314 -0.81 6.91 -4.39
CA HIS A 314 -0.96 8.36 -4.21
C HIS A 314 -2.10 8.94 -5.06
N GLY A 315 -3.19 8.20 -5.17
CA GLY A 315 -4.36 8.57 -5.94
C GLY A 315 -5.66 8.13 -5.28
N LEU A 316 -6.76 8.32 -6.01
CA LEU A 316 -8.11 8.18 -5.49
C LEU A 316 -8.45 6.77 -4.99
N PHE A 317 -7.95 5.72 -5.65
CA PHE A 317 -8.20 4.33 -5.26
C PHE A 317 -7.65 4.01 -3.86
N GLY A 318 -6.41 4.41 -3.56
CA GLY A 318 -5.83 4.21 -2.23
C GLY A 318 -6.61 4.94 -1.13
N ASN A 319 -7.14 6.12 -1.44
CA ASN A 319 -7.93 6.90 -0.50
C ASN A 319 -9.33 6.30 -0.28
N ALA A 320 -9.96 5.77 -1.33
CA ALA A 320 -11.33 5.25 -1.29
C ALA A 320 -11.46 3.98 -0.45
N LEU A 321 -10.54 3.02 -0.62
CA LEU A 321 -10.69 1.65 -0.12
C LEU A 321 -10.80 1.56 1.42
N ARG A 322 -10.03 2.36 2.18
CA ARG A 322 -10.14 2.38 3.66
C ARG A 322 -10.41 3.74 4.29
N GLY A 323 -10.15 4.83 3.57
CA GLY A 323 -10.43 6.17 4.07
C GLY A 323 -11.91 6.47 4.27
N LEU A 324 -12.83 5.60 3.82
CA LEU A 324 -14.27 5.86 3.75
C LEU A 324 -15.13 4.71 4.25
N GLN A 325 -14.54 3.75 4.97
CA GLN A 325 -15.30 2.71 5.67
C GLN A 325 -15.96 3.33 6.91
N THR A 326 -17.28 3.29 6.99
CA THR A 326 -18.00 3.61 8.23
C THR A 326 -18.04 2.35 9.09
N ARG A 327 -17.47 2.37 10.30
CA ARG A 327 -17.83 1.32 11.27
C ARG A 327 -19.31 1.49 11.58
N GLY A 328 -20.09 0.43 11.41
CA GLY A 328 -21.46 0.36 11.90
C GLY A 328 -21.49 0.40 13.42
N TYR A 329 -21.27 1.57 14.01
CA TYR A 329 -21.68 1.90 15.37
C TYR A 329 -22.57 3.13 15.27
N GLY A 330 -23.74 2.95 14.66
CA GLY A 330 -24.86 3.84 14.90
C GLY A 330 -25.30 3.65 16.35
N ILE A 331 -24.70 4.39 17.27
CA ILE A 331 -25.32 4.61 18.59
C ILE A 331 -26.55 5.47 18.30
N CYS A 332 -27.71 4.80 18.20
CA CYS A 332 -29.00 5.46 18.31
C CYS A 332 -29.19 5.84 19.78
N GLU A 333 -28.56 6.92 20.23
CA GLU A 333 -29.02 7.58 21.46
C GLU A 333 -30.29 8.35 21.12
N ALA A 334 -31.42 7.69 21.35
CA ALA A 334 -32.73 8.34 21.36
C ALA A 334 -32.84 9.24 22.61
N ASN A 335 -32.21 10.41 22.58
CA ASN A 335 -32.53 11.46 23.53
C ASN A 335 -33.87 12.08 23.15
N HIS A 336 -34.90 11.75 23.95
CA HIS A 336 -36.15 12.48 23.96
C HIS A 336 -35.90 13.89 24.53
N GLY A 337 -35.82 14.88 23.64
CA GLY A 337 -35.59 16.28 24.03
C GLY A 337 -35.81 17.24 22.86
N MET A 338 -37.05 17.64 22.69
CA MET A 338 -37.63 18.78 21.96
C MET A 338 -36.65 19.85 21.38
N TRP A 339 -36.82 20.10 20.06
CA TRP A 339 -36.35 21.23 19.23
C TRP A 339 -34.89 21.25 18.71
N GLY A 340 -34.74 20.88 17.43
CA GLY A 340 -33.57 21.16 16.60
C GLY A 340 -33.30 20.09 15.54
N SER A 341 -33.95 20.14 14.38
CA SER A 341 -33.71 19.16 13.31
C SER A 341 -32.39 19.43 12.56
N LEU A 342 -31.27 18.99 13.15
CA LEU A 342 -30.08 18.65 12.37
C LEU A 342 -30.23 17.19 11.93
N ILE A 343 -30.73 17.02 10.71
CA ILE A 343 -30.75 15.73 10.04
C ILE A 343 -29.28 15.37 9.73
N CYS A 344 -28.63 14.64 10.63
CA CYS A 344 -27.43 13.90 10.30
C CYS A 344 -27.88 12.66 9.51
N ARG A 345 -28.06 12.80 8.20
CA ARG A 345 -28.29 11.66 7.30
C ARG A 345 -27.00 10.84 7.28
N ALA A 346 -26.90 9.85 8.16
CA ALA A 346 -25.88 8.82 8.03
C ALA A 346 -26.04 8.19 6.63
N LEU A 347 -24.99 8.32 5.81
CA LEU A 347 -24.93 7.64 4.52
C LEU A 347 -24.91 6.13 4.77
N PRO A 348 -25.47 5.30 3.86
CA PRO A 348 -25.34 3.85 3.95
C PRO A 348 -23.86 3.45 4.11
N CYS A 349 -23.60 2.34 4.81
CA CYS A 349 -22.28 1.71 4.79
C CYS A 349 -21.82 1.61 3.33
N ASP A 350 -20.60 2.09 3.06
CA ASP A 350 -19.95 2.11 1.74
C ASP A 350 -20.39 3.16 0.72
N ALA A 351 -21.44 3.98 0.95
CA ALA A 351 -21.83 5.01 -0.03
C ALA A 351 -20.75 6.09 -0.23
N ARG A 352 -19.96 6.40 0.81
CA ARG A 352 -18.79 7.29 0.67
C ARG A 352 -17.70 6.66 -0.19
N ARG A 353 -17.42 5.37 0.01
CA ARG A 353 -16.44 4.59 -0.78
C ARG A 353 -16.88 4.54 -2.24
N GLU A 354 -18.14 4.17 -2.48
CA GLU A 354 -18.72 4.09 -3.81
C GLU A 354 -18.64 5.44 -4.55
N HIS A 355 -18.90 6.55 -3.86
CA HIS A 355 -18.74 7.88 -4.43
C HIS A 355 -17.33 8.14 -4.98
N PHE A 356 -16.30 7.82 -4.20
CA PHE A 356 -14.91 8.00 -4.65
C PHE A 356 -14.56 7.07 -5.81
N LEU A 357 -15.04 5.83 -5.76
CA LEU A 357 -14.83 4.86 -6.82
C LEU A 357 -15.53 5.27 -8.12
N ALA A 358 -16.76 5.79 -8.05
CA ALA A 358 -17.49 6.30 -9.20
C ALA A 358 -16.74 7.44 -9.92
N LEU A 359 -16.10 8.32 -9.15
CA LEU A 359 -15.23 9.38 -9.67
C LEU A 359 -13.90 8.85 -10.27
N ALA A 360 -13.45 7.67 -9.82
CA ALA A 360 -12.24 7.01 -10.31
C ALA A 360 -12.47 6.08 -11.51
N SER A 361 -13.72 5.84 -11.92
CA SER A 361 -14.06 5.01 -13.08
C SER A 361 -13.48 5.60 -14.38
N THR A 362 -13.23 4.74 -15.36
CA THR A 362 -12.58 5.15 -16.63
C THR A 362 -13.41 6.22 -17.34
N ASP A 363 -14.71 6.02 -17.45
CA ASP A 363 -15.63 7.00 -18.04
C ASP A 363 -15.59 8.36 -17.32
N SER A 364 -15.56 8.35 -15.98
CA SER A 364 -15.47 9.59 -15.19
C SER A 364 -14.14 10.31 -15.39
N VAL A 365 -13.03 9.56 -15.37
CA VAL A 365 -11.68 10.13 -15.56
C VAL A 365 -11.53 10.70 -16.97
N GLU A 366 -11.97 9.98 -18.00
CA GLU A 366 -11.97 10.44 -19.39
C GLU A 366 -12.84 11.68 -19.58
N LYS A 367 -14.04 11.69 -18.99
CA LYS A 367 -14.92 12.85 -19.00
C LYS A 367 -14.26 14.07 -18.37
N VAL A 368 -13.61 13.93 -17.21
CA VAL A 368 -12.91 15.04 -16.54
C VAL A 368 -11.76 15.54 -17.40
N ARG A 369 -10.91 14.64 -17.93
CA ARG A 369 -9.79 15.00 -18.83
C ARG A 369 -10.25 15.70 -20.10
N GLY A 370 -11.43 15.34 -20.62
CA GLY A 370 -12.03 16.00 -21.78
C GLY A 370 -12.41 17.46 -21.51
N HIS A 371 -12.62 17.85 -20.25
CA HIS A 371 -12.91 19.23 -19.85
C HIS A 371 -11.67 19.98 -19.35
N ASP A 372 -10.81 19.30 -18.59
CA ASP A 372 -9.55 19.83 -18.07
C ASP A 372 -8.44 18.78 -18.16
N PRO A 373 -7.53 18.89 -19.15
CA PRO A 373 -6.45 17.91 -19.35
C PRO A 373 -5.43 17.84 -18.21
N GLU A 374 -5.32 18.86 -17.37
CA GLU A 374 -4.38 18.89 -16.23
C GLU A 374 -4.94 18.14 -15.02
N LEU A 375 -6.26 18.00 -14.93
CA LEU A 375 -6.91 17.18 -13.91
C LEU A 375 -6.75 15.69 -14.20
N PHE A 376 -6.41 14.96 -13.15
CA PHE A 376 -6.02 13.55 -13.22
C PHE A 376 -4.84 13.32 -14.16
N ALA A 377 -3.90 14.28 -14.29
CA ALA A 377 -2.68 14.08 -15.05
C ALA A 377 -1.86 12.89 -14.50
N PRO A 378 -1.19 12.11 -15.36
CA PRO A 378 -0.35 10.99 -14.94
C PRO A 378 0.72 11.42 -13.94
N ALA A 379 0.64 10.89 -12.72
CA ALA A 379 1.58 11.19 -11.65
C ALA A 379 2.65 10.09 -11.51
N SER A 380 3.27 9.72 -12.63
CA SER A 380 4.35 8.72 -12.68
C SER A 380 5.72 9.29 -12.31
N TYR A 381 5.85 10.61 -12.14
CA TYR A 381 7.10 11.31 -11.81
C TYR A 381 8.28 10.95 -12.71
N GLY A 382 8.02 10.77 -14.01
CA GLY A 382 9.04 10.33 -14.97
C GLY A 382 9.40 8.85 -14.87
N LYS A 383 8.82 8.11 -13.92
CA LYS A 383 8.89 6.65 -13.80
C LYS A 383 7.65 6.03 -14.44
N GLY A 384 7.52 6.14 -15.76
CA GLY A 384 6.49 5.42 -16.55
C GLY A 384 6.49 3.89 -16.39
N TRP A 385 7.41 3.37 -15.57
CA TRP A 385 7.67 1.96 -15.32
C TRP A 385 7.10 1.44 -13.99
N ALA A 386 6.52 2.29 -13.13
CA ALA A 386 5.86 1.83 -11.89
C ALA A 386 4.51 1.13 -12.17
N VAL A 387 4.54 0.13 -13.03
CA VAL A 387 3.41 -0.42 -13.79
C VAL A 387 2.26 -0.90 -12.89
N LEU A 388 2.57 -1.47 -11.72
CA LEU A 388 1.56 -1.93 -10.77
C LEU A 388 0.75 -0.79 -10.13
N LEU A 389 1.38 0.36 -9.95
CA LEU A 389 0.79 1.52 -9.27
C LEU A 389 0.20 2.55 -10.25
N THR A 390 0.22 2.23 -11.55
CA THR A 390 -0.47 3.02 -12.58
C THR A 390 -1.99 2.84 -12.49
N TYR A 391 -2.73 3.68 -13.22
CA TYR A 391 -4.18 3.74 -13.18
C TYR A 391 -4.87 2.38 -13.32
N HIS A 392 -4.64 1.67 -14.44
CA HIS A 392 -5.38 0.44 -14.73
C HIS A 392 -5.03 -0.72 -13.79
N ALA A 393 -3.77 -0.89 -13.41
CA ALA A 393 -3.38 -1.92 -12.45
C ALA A 393 -3.94 -1.61 -11.04
N SER A 394 -3.90 -0.34 -10.63
CA SER A 394 -4.53 0.13 -9.39
C SER A 394 -6.05 -0.08 -9.39
N ALA A 395 -6.69 0.24 -10.51
CA ALA A 395 -8.12 0.09 -10.72
C ALA A 395 -8.52 -1.39 -10.61
N ALA A 396 -7.81 -2.28 -11.32
CA ALA A 396 -8.07 -3.73 -11.26
C ALA A 396 -8.07 -4.25 -9.82
N TRP A 397 -7.08 -3.89 -9.02
CA TRP A 397 -7.07 -4.26 -7.59
C TRP A 397 -8.23 -3.61 -6.82
N ALA A 398 -8.44 -2.30 -6.98
CA ALA A 398 -9.48 -1.59 -6.24
C ALA A 398 -10.86 -2.18 -6.50
N TRP A 399 -11.17 -2.52 -7.75
CA TRP A 399 -12.42 -3.17 -8.13
C TRP A 399 -12.58 -4.58 -7.57
N ALA A 400 -11.48 -5.33 -7.45
CA ALA A 400 -11.50 -6.66 -6.86
C ALA A 400 -11.88 -6.63 -5.38
N VAL A 401 -11.41 -5.62 -4.65
CA VAL A 401 -11.52 -5.58 -3.18
C VAL A 401 -12.54 -4.56 -2.66
N CYS A 402 -13.15 -3.74 -3.51
CA CYS A 402 -14.04 -2.66 -3.04
C CYS A 402 -15.29 -3.15 -2.30
N GLY A 403 -15.74 -4.38 -2.57
CA GLY A 403 -16.86 -5.00 -1.87
C GLY A 403 -16.50 -5.65 -0.53
N TYR A 404 -15.23 -5.65 -0.12
CA TYR A 404 -14.81 -6.24 1.14
C TYR A 404 -15.15 -5.28 2.28
N ASN A 405 -15.55 -5.81 3.44
CA ASN A 405 -15.77 -4.97 4.62
C ASN A 405 -14.52 -4.16 4.95
N THR A 406 -13.36 -4.82 4.96
CA THR A 406 -12.04 -4.24 5.23
C THR A 406 -11.09 -4.47 4.05
N PRO A 407 -11.17 -3.69 2.96
CA PRO A 407 -10.38 -3.93 1.76
C PRO A 407 -8.87 -3.90 2.03
N PRO A 408 -8.11 -4.95 1.69
CA PRO A 408 -6.67 -4.93 1.85
C PRO A 408 -5.99 -3.98 0.85
N PHE A 409 -4.80 -3.48 1.22
CA PHE A 409 -3.92 -2.77 0.30
C PHE A 409 -2.92 -3.74 -0.31
N LEU A 410 -2.86 -3.80 -1.64
CA LEU A 410 -1.94 -4.67 -2.36
C LEU A 410 -0.49 -4.32 -2.02
N LEU A 411 0.34 -5.33 -1.76
CA LEU A 411 1.72 -5.17 -1.32
C LEU A 411 1.89 -4.61 0.09
N TYR A 412 0.88 -4.71 0.96
CA TYR A 412 0.98 -4.16 2.31
C TYR A 412 0.22 -4.96 3.35
N THR A 413 -1.10 -5.14 3.17
CA THR A 413 -2.01 -5.82 4.12
C THR A 413 -2.86 -6.91 3.44
N ASP A 414 -2.53 -7.29 2.21
CA ASP A 414 -3.24 -8.30 1.42
C ASP A 414 -2.86 -9.76 1.72
N VAL A 415 -1.92 -9.94 2.65
CA VAL A 415 -1.36 -11.22 3.08
C VAL A 415 -1.62 -11.53 4.54
#